data_AF-A0A3A3ABR5-F1
#
_entry.id   AF-A0A3A3ABR5-F1
#
_cell.length_a   1.000
_cell.length_b   1.000
_cell.length_c   1.000
_cell.angle_alpha   90.00
_cell.angle_beta   90.00
_cell.angle_gamma   90.00
#
_symmetry.space_group_name_H-M   'P 1'
#
loop_
_entity.id
_entity.type
_entity.pdbx_description
1 polymer ?
#
loop_
_entity_poly.entity_id
_entity_poly.type
_entity_poly.pdbx_seq_one_letter_code
_entity_poly.pdbx_strand_id
1 'polypeptide(L)'
;MGSIHQSPPVVQHEGLPYFTPANNAGAALEPNDPSTPTLFRPLKIRDLMLKNRIIVAPMCMYSADPNPTSPRVGALTDYHVAHLGHLALKGAGLIFVEATAVQPNGRISPNDSGLWQDGTDSEQFKGLKRVVDFAHSQGAKIGVQLAHAGRKASTVAPWLAAQQGLKSVRADESVGGWPTNVVGPSGGEDQIWAPGIGFWPPRELSTAEVEDVVRSFAKSAELAVKAGCDVLEIHGAHGYLVNQFLSPVTNRRSDKYGGSFENRTRILREIANAIREVIPAGMPLFLRISATEWLENSTVAADLGSWDLRSSQELTKMLPELGIDFLDVSSGGNHREQSIEPHTSYQTDLAAALRKEIHAAGASTLIGAVGFITEAEAARSIVQGADNKQSSEAQEKVKADAILIARQFMREPGWVIKAAKALGVKVTTPMQFGRAL
;
A
#
# COMPACT_ATOMS: atom_id res chain seq x y z
N MET A 1 26.05 43.76 33.39
CA MET A 1 25.55 42.40 33.69
C MET A 1 24.42 42.10 32.72
N GLY A 2 24.73 41.50 31.58
CA GLY A 2 23.69 41.05 30.64
C GLY A 2 23.02 39.81 31.22
N SER A 3 21.69 39.80 31.30
CA SER A 3 20.92 38.65 31.76
C SER A 3 21.17 37.45 30.84
N ILE A 4 21.91 36.45 31.34
CA ILE A 4 22.31 35.24 30.61
C ILE A 4 21.31 34.11 30.87
N HIS A 5 20.00 34.34 30.77
CA HIS A 5 19.01 33.25 30.89
C HIS A 5 17.82 33.49 29.96
N GLN A 6 18.05 33.44 28.64
CA GLN A 6 16.94 33.21 27.71
C GLN A 6 16.72 31.70 27.61
N SER A 7 15.54 31.25 28.02
CA SER A 7 15.10 29.87 27.76
C SER A 7 15.10 29.60 26.25
N PRO A 8 15.60 28.45 25.78
CA PRO A 8 15.53 28.11 24.36
C PRO A 8 14.05 27.98 23.92
N PRO A 9 13.65 28.53 22.77
CA PRO A 9 12.28 28.41 22.28
C PRO A 9 11.98 26.99 21.81
N VAL A 10 10.71 26.56 21.90
CA VAL A 10 10.28 25.33 21.24
C VAL A 10 10.20 25.59 19.74
N VAL A 11 10.97 24.83 18.96
CA VAL A 11 10.89 24.88 17.49
C VAL A 11 9.56 24.29 17.06
N GLN A 12 8.74 25.09 16.38
CA GLN A 12 7.43 24.67 15.85
C GLN A 12 7.59 24.05 14.46
N HIS A 13 6.72 23.10 14.11
CA HIS A 13 6.57 22.67 12.72
C HIS A 13 5.94 23.80 11.86
N GLU A 14 6.54 24.09 10.71
CA GLU A 14 6.07 25.13 9.78
C GLU A 14 4.87 24.67 8.94
N GLY A 15 4.10 25.61 8.38
CA GLY A 15 3.07 25.31 7.37
C GLY A 15 1.77 24.68 7.89
N LEU A 16 1.54 24.66 9.22
CA LEU A 16 0.34 24.10 9.83
C LEU A 16 -0.54 25.18 10.48
N PRO A 17 -1.88 24.99 10.51
CA PRO A 17 -2.80 25.94 11.13
C PRO A 17 -2.83 25.87 12.66
N TYR A 18 -2.02 25.00 13.29
CA TYR A 18 -1.95 24.82 14.74
C TYR A 18 -0.52 24.52 15.21
N PHE A 19 -0.27 24.74 16.50
CA PHE A 19 1.03 24.50 17.12
C PHE A 19 1.31 23.00 17.32
N THR A 20 2.52 22.59 16.99
CA THR A 20 3.14 21.34 17.43
C THR A 20 4.67 21.50 17.41
N PRO A 21 5.42 20.90 18.34
CA PRO A 21 6.87 20.84 18.24
C PRO A 21 7.31 20.16 16.95
N ALA A 22 8.41 20.63 16.35
CA ALA A 22 9.04 19.96 15.23
C ALA A 22 9.55 18.57 15.66
N ASN A 23 8.75 17.54 15.40
CA ASN A 23 9.03 16.15 15.71
C ASN A 23 9.66 15.43 14.51
N ASN A 24 10.50 14.42 14.77
CA ASN A 24 11.01 13.52 13.73
C ASN A 24 11.27 12.10 14.28
N ALA A 25 10.38 11.61 15.14
CA ALA A 25 10.58 10.37 15.89
C ALA A 25 11.03 9.19 15.00
N GLY A 26 11.87 8.29 15.54
CA GLY A 26 12.35 7.09 14.85
C GLY A 26 13.50 7.33 13.87
N ALA A 27 13.96 8.57 13.67
CA ALA A 27 15.19 8.84 12.93
C ALA A 27 16.40 8.49 13.81
N ALA A 28 17.38 7.76 13.27
CA ALA A 28 18.64 7.49 13.97
C ALA A 28 19.40 8.80 14.26
N LEU A 29 20.06 8.88 15.43
CA LEU A 29 20.90 10.03 15.77
C LEU A 29 22.19 10.07 14.96
N GLU A 30 22.72 8.89 14.61
CA GLU A 30 23.98 8.72 13.87
C GLU A 30 23.74 7.86 12.61
N PRO A 31 22.92 8.34 11.64
CA PRO A 31 22.49 7.53 10.50
C PRO A 31 23.64 7.11 9.57
N ASN A 32 24.75 7.85 9.58
CA ASN A 32 25.93 7.57 8.74
C ASN A 32 26.98 6.71 9.44
N ASP A 33 26.77 6.35 10.71
CA ASP A 33 27.71 5.47 11.42
C ASP A 33 27.70 4.07 10.77
N PRO A 34 28.87 3.48 10.47
CA PRO A 34 28.98 2.14 9.90
C PRO A 34 28.26 1.05 10.71
N SER A 35 28.14 1.23 12.04
CA SER A 35 27.45 0.33 12.96
C SER A 35 25.93 0.51 12.99
N THR A 36 25.40 1.66 12.53
CA THR A 36 23.96 1.86 12.40
C THR A 36 23.40 0.88 11.37
N PRO A 37 22.48 -0.04 11.75
CA PRO A 37 21.89 -1.00 10.82
C PRO A 37 21.22 -0.30 9.64
N THR A 38 21.33 -0.87 8.43
CA THR A 38 20.74 -0.30 7.21
C THR A 38 19.24 0.01 7.41
N LEU A 39 18.54 -0.81 8.20
CA LEU A 39 17.14 -0.62 8.58
C LEU A 39 16.81 0.79 9.12
N PHE A 40 17.73 1.40 9.87
CA PHE A 40 17.57 2.73 10.47
C PHE A 40 18.29 3.84 9.69
N ARG A 41 18.94 3.51 8.57
CA ARG A 41 19.54 4.51 7.69
C ARG A 41 18.48 5.13 6.78
N PRO A 42 18.61 6.41 6.41
CA PRO A 42 17.71 7.06 5.48
C PRO A 42 17.64 6.35 4.12
N LEU A 43 16.49 6.46 3.46
CA LEU A 43 16.26 5.98 2.10
C LEU A 43 15.70 7.11 1.26
N LYS A 44 16.42 7.48 0.20
CA LYS A 44 15.96 8.45 -0.79
C LYS A 44 15.23 7.75 -1.93
N ILE A 45 14.03 8.21 -2.24
CA ILE A 45 13.21 7.76 -3.38
C ILE A 45 12.74 9.01 -4.12
N ARG A 46 13.27 9.26 -5.32
CA ARG A 46 13.16 10.57 -5.99
C ARG A 46 13.50 11.72 -5.03
N ASP A 47 12.60 12.68 -4.81
CA ASP A 47 12.80 13.80 -3.90
C ASP A 47 12.37 13.49 -2.46
N LEU A 48 11.70 12.35 -2.23
CA LEU A 48 11.32 11.91 -0.90
C LEU A 48 12.50 11.33 -0.14
N MET A 49 12.71 11.82 1.09
CA MET A 49 13.64 11.23 2.05
C MET A 49 12.87 10.54 3.16
N LEU A 50 13.02 9.23 3.28
CA LEU A 50 12.54 8.47 4.43
C LEU A 50 13.64 8.46 5.50
N LYS A 51 13.27 8.70 6.76
CA LYS A 51 14.21 8.72 7.91
C LYS A 51 14.74 7.33 8.30
N ASN A 52 14.04 6.27 7.91
CA ASN A 52 14.42 4.87 8.07
C ASN A 52 13.68 4.02 7.03
N ARG A 53 14.00 2.72 6.95
CA ARG A 53 13.48 1.78 5.94
C ARG A 53 12.27 0.98 6.42
N ILE A 54 11.54 1.52 7.41
CA ILE A 54 10.39 0.85 8.04
C ILE A 54 9.11 1.55 7.60
N ILE A 55 8.29 0.84 6.82
CA ILE A 55 7.05 1.35 6.25
C ILE A 55 5.87 0.65 6.90
N VAL A 56 4.83 1.40 7.25
CA VAL A 56 3.54 0.81 7.66
C VAL A 56 2.74 0.50 6.39
N ALA A 57 2.45 -0.79 6.18
CA ALA A 57 1.68 -1.25 5.04
C ALA A 57 0.21 -0.76 5.11
N PRO A 58 -0.47 -0.56 3.97
CA PRO A 58 -1.89 -0.23 3.95
C PRO A 58 -2.72 -1.37 4.58
N MET A 59 -3.64 -1.01 5.47
CA MET A 59 -4.51 -1.95 6.21
C MET A 59 -5.92 -1.38 6.30
N CYS A 60 -6.91 -2.04 5.69
CA CYS A 60 -8.30 -1.56 5.71
C CYS A 60 -8.88 -1.54 7.12
N MET A 61 -9.37 -0.38 7.57
CA MET A 61 -9.97 -0.17 8.88
C MET A 61 -11.49 -0.25 8.85
N TYR A 62 -12.11 -0.24 7.66
CA TYR A 62 -13.55 -0.40 7.50
C TYR A 62 -14.34 0.58 8.40
N SER A 63 -13.86 1.81 8.49
CA SER A 63 -14.31 2.81 9.47
C SER A 63 -14.78 4.13 8.82
N ALA A 64 -15.06 4.10 7.52
CA ALA A 64 -15.71 5.18 6.80
C ALA A 64 -17.25 5.09 6.89
N ASP A 65 -17.92 6.21 6.58
CA ASP A 65 -19.39 6.27 6.55
C ASP A 65 -19.94 5.37 5.42
N PRO A 66 -20.79 4.37 5.75
CA PRO A 66 -21.33 3.45 4.76
C PRO A 66 -22.54 3.99 4.02
N ASN A 67 -23.18 5.07 4.50
CA ASN A 67 -24.44 5.54 3.93
C ASN A 67 -24.21 6.14 2.53
N PRO A 68 -24.75 5.55 1.45
CA PRO A 68 -24.50 6.00 0.08
C PRO A 68 -25.06 7.40 -0.22
N THR A 69 -25.96 7.91 0.62
CA THR A 69 -26.53 9.26 0.50
C THR A 69 -25.81 10.30 1.36
N SER A 70 -24.90 9.86 2.24
CA SER A 70 -24.15 10.77 3.09
C SER A 70 -23.12 11.54 2.28
N PRO A 71 -22.96 12.87 2.49
CA PRO A 71 -21.85 13.60 1.89
C PRO A 71 -20.49 13.06 2.36
N ARG A 72 -20.45 12.38 3.51
CA ARG A 72 -19.25 11.76 4.10
C ARG A 72 -19.00 10.33 3.65
N VAL A 73 -19.78 9.78 2.71
CA VAL A 73 -19.59 8.40 2.23
C VAL A 73 -18.14 8.15 1.82
N GLY A 74 -17.52 7.11 2.37
CA GLY A 74 -16.11 6.79 2.12
C GLY A 74 -15.09 7.83 2.62
N ALA A 75 -15.50 8.89 3.29
CA ALA A 75 -14.56 9.87 3.86
C ALA A 75 -13.83 9.30 5.07
N LEU A 76 -12.55 9.62 5.19
CA LEU A 76 -11.76 9.31 6.39
C LEU A 76 -12.34 10.10 7.58
N THR A 77 -12.59 9.38 8.67
CA THR A 77 -13.18 9.86 9.91
C THR A 77 -12.13 10.12 11.01
N ASP A 78 -12.57 10.61 12.17
CA ASP A 78 -11.71 10.79 13.36
C ASP A 78 -11.02 9.49 13.79
N TYR A 79 -11.61 8.32 13.49
CA TYR A 79 -10.96 7.03 13.71
C TYR A 79 -9.61 6.96 12.99
N HIS A 80 -9.55 7.42 11.74
CA HIS A 80 -8.35 7.36 10.92
C HIS A 80 -7.30 8.37 11.39
N VAL A 81 -7.73 9.54 11.88
CA VAL A 81 -6.82 10.50 12.52
C VAL A 81 -6.18 9.88 13.76
N ALA A 82 -6.96 9.23 14.62
CA ALA A 82 -6.44 8.55 15.80
C ALA A 82 -5.52 7.37 15.43
N HIS A 83 -5.96 6.53 14.49
CA HIS A 83 -5.25 5.34 14.03
C HIS A 83 -3.91 5.69 13.34
N LEU A 84 -3.94 6.50 12.29
CA LEU A 84 -2.72 6.84 11.55
C LEU A 84 -1.86 7.84 12.34
N GLY A 85 -2.48 8.67 13.18
CA GLY A 85 -1.78 9.61 14.04
C GLY A 85 -0.90 8.93 15.09
N HIS A 86 -1.35 7.83 15.70
CA HIS A 86 -0.50 7.11 16.66
C HIS A 86 0.71 6.43 15.98
N LEU A 87 0.58 6.04 14.71
CA LEU A 87 1.69 5.51 13.91
C LEU A 87 2.67 6.62 13.54
N ALA A 88 2.16 7.80 13.15
CA ALA A 88 2.97 8.97 12.80
C ALA A 88 3.87 9.41 13.97
N LEU A 89 3.34 9.36 15.18
CA LEU A 89 4.07 9.66 16.42
C LEU A 89 5.19 8.65 16.73
N LYS A 90 5.13 7.42 16.22
CA LYS A 90 5.92 6.29 16.73
C LYS A 90 6.98 5.76 15.77
N GLY A 91 7.36 6.58 14.81
CA GLY A 91 8.69 6.55 14.21
C GLY A 91 8.85 5.77 12.91
N ALA A 92 7.76 5.30 12.31
CA ALA A 92 7.80 4.76 10.96
C ALA A 92 8.34 5.79 9.96
N GLY A 93 9.09 5.31 8.96
CA GLY A 93 9.65 6.13 7.89
C GLY A 93 8.57 6.63 6.93
N LEU A 94 7.59 5.79 6.64
CA LEU A 94 6.41 6.07 5.80
C LEU A 94 5.20 5.31 6.35
N ILE A 95 4.02 5.91 6.28
CA ILE A 95 2.75 5.30 6.66
C ILE A 95 1.81 5.35 5.47
N PHE A 96 1.08 4.28 5.19
CA PHE A 96 0.03 4.29 4.18
C PHE A 96 -1.35 4.43 4.81
N VAL A 97 -2.15 5.35 4.26
CA VAL A 97 -3.60 5.24 4.29
C VAL A 97 -4.00 3.94 3.59
N GLU A 98 -5.03 3.28 4.09
CA GLU A 98 -5.55 2.02 3.57
C GLU A 98 -5.98 2.08 2.10
N ALA A 99 -6.33 0.92 1.54
CA ALA A 99 -6.90 0.83 0.20
C ALA A 99 -8.08 1.80 0.04
N THR A 100 -7.85 2.86 -0.72
CA THR A 100 -8.77 3.98 -0.90
C THR A 100 -9.40 3.86 -2.28
N ALA A 101 -10.70 3.64 -2.32
CA ALA A 101 -11.42 3.35 -3.55
C ALA A 101 -11.46 4.56 -4.50
N VAL A 102 -11.11 4.35 -5.77
CA VAL A 102 -11.16 5.40 -6.81
C VAL A 102 -12.56 5.59 -7.41
N GLN A 103 -13.46 4.64 -7.17
CA GLN A 103 -14.86 4.67 -7.59
C GLN A 103 -15.75 4.14 -6.45
N PRO A 104 -17.04 4.55 -6.36
CA PRO A 104 -17.94 4.10 -5.29
C PRO A 104 -18.11 2.57 -5.22
N ASN A 105 -18.18 1.90 -6.38
CA ASN A 105 -18.29 0.44 -6.50
C ASN A 105 -16.93 -0.28 -6.43
N GLY A 106 -15.82 0.48 -6.38
CA GLY A 106 -14.47 -0.02 -6.21
C GLY A 106 -14.07 -0.29 -4.75
N ARG A 107 -14.94 0.00 -3.79
CA ARG A 107 -14.75 -0.34 -2.38
C ARG A 107 -14.79 -1.87 -2.15
N ILE A 108 -14.10 -2.38 -1.13
CA ILE A 108 -14.27 -3.77 -0.67
C ILE A 108 -15.60 -3.85 0.08
N SER A 109 -15.78 -3.01 1.10
CA SER A 109 -17.01 -2.91 1.88
C SER A 109 -17.66 -1.52 1.80
N PRO A 110 -18.94 -1.38 2.19
CA PRO A 110 -19.56 -0.06 2.34
C PRO A 110 -18.76 0.90 3.23
N ASN A 111 -18.04 0.38 4.24
CA ASN A 111 -17.26 1.14 5.21
C ASN A 111 -15.82 1.45 4.77
N ASP A 112 -15.45 1.14 3.53
CA ASP A 112 -14.11 1.45 3.02
C ASP A 112 -13.95 2.94 2.72
N SER A 113 -12.71 3.42 2.88
CA SER A 113 -12.31 4.75 2.46
C SER A 113 -12.35 4.94 0.93
N GLY A 114 -12.48 6.19 0.50
CA GLY A 114 -12.65 6.57 -0.89
C GLY A 114 -12.10 7.95 -1.24
N LEU A 115 -11.81 8.14 -2.52
CA LEU A 115 -11.36 9.42 -3.08
C LEU A 115 -11.93 9.65 -4.50
N TRP A 116 -13.20 9.30 -4.68
CA TRP A 116 -13.93 9.44 -5.95
C TRP A 116 -14.74 10.73 -6.07
N GLN A 117 -15.03 11.42 -4.96
CA GLN A 117 -15.77 12.69 -4.99
C GLN A 117 -14.96 13.78 -5.68
N ASP A 118 -15.65 14.72 -6.34
CA ASP A 118 -15.01 15.82 -7.06
C ASP A 118 -14.58 16.96 -6.15
N GLY A 119 -13.42 17.55 -6.46
CA GLY A 119 -12.96 18.81 -5.88
C GLY A 119 -12.47 18.72 -4.44
N THR A 120 -11.86 19.82 -4.00
CA THR A 120 -11.27 19.97 -2.66
C THR A 120 -12.30 20.29 -1.58
N ASP A 121 -13.54 20.58 -1.97
CA ASP A 121 -14.65 20.83 -1.04
C ASP A 121 -15.36 19.53 -0.61
N SER A 122 -15.02 18.40 -1.23
CA SER A 122 -15.57 17.09 -0.88
C SER A 122 -15.14 16.64 0.52
N GLU A 123 -16.00 15.86 1.20
CA GLU A 123 -15.66 15.35 2.53
C GLU A 123 -14.57 14.27 2.47
N GLN A 124 -14.46 13.55 1.35
CA GLN A 124 -13.34 12.62 1.09
C GLN A 124 -12.00 13.34 1.05
N PHE A 125 -11.91 14.44 0.29
CA PHE A 125 -10.70 15.27 0.25
C PHE A 125 -10.37 15.86 1.63
N LYS A 126 -11.35 16.47 2.31
CA LYS A 126 -11.15 17.08 3.64
C LYS A 126 -10.69 16.04 4.68
N GLY A 127 -11.27 14.84 4.65
CA GLY A 127 -10.88 13.73 5.52
C GLY A 127 -9.43 13.32 5.29
N LEU A 128 -9.02 13.12 4.03
CA LEU A 128 -7.64 12.81 3.67
C LEU A 128 -6.68 13.91 4.08
N LYS A 129 -6.98 15.16 3.72
CA LYS A 129 -6.16 16.32 4.08
C LYS A 129 -5.94 16.41 5.59
N ARG A 130 -6.98 16.18 6.40
CA ARG A 130 -6.86 16.22 7.86
C ARG A 130 -5.92 15.15 8.42
N VAL A 131 -5.95 13.94 7.86
CA VAL A 131 -5.03 12.86 8.24
C VAL A 131 -3.59 13.18 7.82
N VAL A 132 -3.41 13.71 6.60
CA VAL A 132 -2.10 14.13 6.08
C VAL A 132 -1.51 15.26 6.93
N ASP A 133 -2.28 16.32 7.17
CA ASP A 133 -1.88 17.46 7.99
C ASP A 133 -1.44 16.99 9.39
N PHE A 134 -2.17 16.03 9.99
CA PHE A 134 -1.77 15.46 11.27
C PHE A 134 -0.45 14.67 11.18
N ALA A 135 -0.29 13.80 10.18
CA ALA A 135 0.94 13.01 10.02
C ALA A 135 2.17 13.91 9.83
N HIS A 136 2.04 14.93 8.97
CA HIS A 136 3.08 15.93 8.73
C HIS A 136 3.37 16.75 9.98
N SER A 137 2.35 17.08 10.79
CA SER A 137 2.55 17.73 12.09
C SER A 137 3.46 16.94 13.05
N GLN A 138 3.60 15.62 12.85
CA GLN A 138 4.48 14.79 13.65
C GLN A 138 5.80 14.44 12.93
N GLY A 139 6.09 15.07 11.79
CA GLY A 139 7.26 14.81 10.95
C GLY A 139 7.25 13.41 10.32
N ALA A 140 6.08 12.79 10.16
CA ALA A 140 5.93 11.53 9.47
C ALA A 140 5.64 11.75 7.99
N LYS A 141 6.11 10.83 7.14
CA LYS A 141 5.72 10.76 5.73
C LYS A 141 4.50 9.88 5.58
N ILE A 142 3.59 10.26 4.70
CA ILE A 142 2.32 9.56 4.50
C ILE A 142 2.00 9.39 3.02
N GLY A 143 1.61 8.17 2.65
CA GLY A 143 1.10 7.86 1.32
C GLY A 143 -0.33 7.36 1.36
N VAL A 144 -0.93 7.19 0.19
CA VAL A 144 -2.24 6.55 0.02
C VAL A 144 -2.17 5.45 -1.02
N GLN A 145 -2.78 4.31 -0.71
CA GLN A 145 -2.93 3.22 -1.67
C GLN A 145 -4.25 3.40 -2.43
N LEU A 146 -4.18 3.71 -3.73
CA LEU A 146 -5.35 3.81 -4.60
C LEU A 146 -5.77 2.43 -5.08
N ALA A 147 -7.07 2.12 -4.98
CA ALA A 147 -7.57 0.77 -5.17
C ALA A 147 -8.93 0.71 -5.89
N HIS A 148 -9.21 -0.46 -6.46
CA HIS A 148 -10.54 -0.88 -6.89
C HIS A 148 -10.69 -2.38 -6.66
N ALA A 149 -11.67 -2.81 -5.84
CA ALA A 149 -11.81 -4.18 -5.38
C ALA A 149 -12.29 -5.17 -6.47
N GLY A 150 -12.95 -4.67 -7.51
CA GLY A 150 -13.41 -5.50 -8.63
C GLY A 150 -14.34 -6.60 -8.16
N ARG A 151 -14.12 -7.85 -8.58
CA ARG A 151 -15.00 -8.99 -8.25
C ARG A 151 -15.07 -9.37 -6.76
N LYS A 152 -14.23 -8.74 -5.93
CA LYS A 152 -14.20 -8.91 -4.47
C LYS A 152 -14.88 -7.74 -3.72
N ALA A 153 -15.50 -6.82 -4.46
CA ALA A 153 -16.23 -5.69 -3.92
C ALA A 153 -17.56 -6.11 -3.28
N SER A 154 -18.18 -5.17 -2.56
CA SER A 154 -19.50 -5.29 -1.93
C SER A 154 -19.58 -6.48 -0.96
N THR A 155 -18.64 -6.56 -0.02
CA THR A 155 -18.70 -7.44 1.16
C THR A 155 -18.93 -6.63 2.43
N VAL A 156 -19.39 -7.27 3.51
CA VAL A 156 -19.45 -6.62 4.83
C VAL A 156 -18.06 -6.58 5.46
N ALA A 157 -17.88 -5.68 6.44
CA ALA A 157 -16.64 -5.62 7.20
C ALA A 157 -16.29 -6.99 7.85
N PRO A 158 -15.01 -7.38 7.95
CA PRO A 158 -14.62 -8.75 8.31
C PRO A 158 -15.16 -9.25 9.67
N TRP A 159 -15.33 -8.38 10.67
CA TRP A 159 -15.85 -8.79 11.96
C TRP A 159 -17.34 -9.19 11.91
N LEU A 160 -18.12 -8.62 10.99
CA LEU A 160 -19.53 -8.99 10.79
C LEU A 160 -19.66 -10.40 10.21
N ALA A 161 -18.78 -10.75 9.26
CA ALA A 161 -18.68 -12.12 8.76
C ALA A 161 -18.20 -13.08 9.85
N ALA A 162 -17.20 -12.67 10.65
CA ALA A 162 -16.64 -13.49 11.73
C ALA A 162 -17.68 -13.79 12.84
N GLN A 163 -18.57 -12.84 13.16
CA GLN A 163 -19.69 -13.06 14.09
C GLN A 163 -20.64 -14.18 13.64
N GLN A 164 -20.67 -14.49 12.34
CA GLN A 164 -21.42 -15.59 11.75
C GLN A 164 -20.58 -16.85 11.53
N GLY A 165 -19.32 -16.87 11.98
CA GLY A 165 -18.39 -17.97 11.73
C GLY A 165 -17.88 -18.07 10.29
N LEU A 166 -18.00 -16.99 9.52
CA LEU A 166 -17.67 -16.95 8.09
C LEU A 166 -16.43 -16.10 7.81
N LYS A 167 -15.75 -16.39 6.70
CA LYS A 167 -14.60 -15.58 6.23
C LYS A 167 -15.02 -14.32 5.49
N SER A 168 -16.19 -14.34 4.87
CA SER A 168 -16.78 -13.21 4.12
C SER A 168 -18.30 -13.38 4.07
N VAL A 169 -19.00 -12.26 4.01
CA VAL A 169 -20.42 -12.18 3.67
C VAL A 169 -20.59 -11.02 2.68
N ARG A 170 -21.33 -11.24 1.61
CA ARG A 170 -21.65 -10.23 0.61
C ARG A 170 -22.58 -9.16 1.22
N ALA A 171 -22.32 -7.90 0.94
CA ALA A 171 -23.18 -6.78 1.32
C ALA A 171 -24.21 -6.54 0.20
N ASP A 172 -25.49 -6.50 0.55
CA ASP A 172 -26.59 -6.05 -0.33
C ASP A 172 -26.98 -4.60 0.00
N GLU A 173 -27.96 -4.07 -0.73
CA GLU A 173 -28.44 -2.69 -0.58
C GLU A 173 -28.93 -2.38 0.84
N SER A 174 -29.42 -3.37 1.60
CA SER A 174 -29.94 -3.15 2.96
C SER A 174 -28.87 -2.71 3.96
N VAL A 175 -27.60 -3.01 3.65
CA VAL A 175 -26.42 -2.62 4.43
C VAL A 175 -25.47 -1.71 3.63
N GLY A 176 -25.94 -1.11 2.53
CA GLY A 176 -25.19 -0.17 1.70
C GLY A 176 -24.30 -0.81 0.63
N GLY A 177 -24.49 -2.09 0.32
CA GLY A 177 -23.85 -2.81 -0.78
C GLY A 177 -24.45 -2.49 -2.16
N TRP A 178 -23.85 -3.08 -3.20
CA TRP A 178 -24.16 -2.82 -4.63
C TRP A 178 -24.07 -4.12 -5.46
N PRO A 179 -24.95 -5.11 -5.23
CA PRO A 179 -24.85 -6.44 -5.84
C PRO A 179 -24.79 -6.44 -7.36
N THR A 180 -25.51 -5.52 -8.01
CA THR A 180 -25.60 -5.42 -9.49
C THR A 180 -24.44 -4.65 -10.12
N ASN A 181 -23.57 -4.04 -9.31
CA ASN A 181 -22.46 -3.21 -9.78
C ASN A 181 -21.09 -3.68 -9.26
N VAL A 182 -21.00 -4.95 -8.85
CA VAL A 182 -19.72 -5.65 -8.70
C VAL A 182 -19.19 -5.96 -10.09
N VAL A 183 -17.93 -5.65 -10.36
CA VAL A 183 -17.36 -5.66 -11.73
C VAL A 183 -16.03 -6.39 -11.80
N GLY A 184 -15.65 -6.89 -12.97
CA GLY A 184 -14.36 -7.52 -13.20
C GLY A 184 -13.94 -7.44 -14.67
N PRO A 185 -12.71 -7.89 -15.01
CA PRO A 185 -12.29 -8.02 -16.40
C PRO A 185 -13.16 -9.01 -17.17
N SER A 186 -13.68 -10.05 -16.51
CA SER A 186 -14.69 -10.96 -17.02
C SER A 186 -15.83 -11.12 -16.01
N GLY A 187 -17.03 -11.43 -16.48
CA GLY A 187 -18.24 -11.49 -15.66
C GLY A 187 -18.94 -12.86 -15.68
N GLY A 188 -19.90 -13.05 -14.76
CA GLY A 188 -20.71 -14.26 -14.65
C GLY A 188 -20.54 -15.00 -13.32
N GLU A 189 -21.38 -16.03 -13.12
CA GLU A 189 -21.38 -16.89 -11.93
C GLU A 189 -20.06 -17.66 -11.75
N ASP A 190 -19.42 -18.05 -12.85
CA ASP A 190 -18.12 -18.73 -12.83
C ASP A 190 -16.97 -17.80 -12.40
N GLN A 191 -17.20 -16.49 -12.40
CA GLN A 191 -16.24 -15.47 -11.97
C GLN A 191 -16.40 -15.05 -10.50
N ILE A 192 -17.31 -15.66 -9.74
CA ILE A 192 -17.42 -15.45 -8.30
C ILE A 192 -16.13 -15.92 -7.61
N TRP A 193 -15.51 -15.04 -6.81
CA TRP A 193 -14.26 -15.34 -6.11
C TRP A 193 -14.38 -16.55 -5.17
N ALA A 194 -15.40 -16.57 -4.31
CA ALA A 194 -15.77 -17.72 -3.49
C ALA A 194 -17.30 -17.93 -3.52
N PRO A 195 -17.80 -19.08 -4.01
CA PRO A 195 -19.23 -19.37 -4.11
C PRO A 195 -19.93 -19.36 -2.75
N GLY A 196 -21.26 -19.29 -2.78
CA GLY A 196 -22.09 -19.19 -1.58
C GLY A 196 -22.43 -17.74 -1.24
N ILE A 197 -22.48 -17.40 0.04
CA ILE A 197 -22.94 -16.08 0.51
C ILE A 197 -21.81 -15.05 0.63
N GLY A 198 -20.59 -15.38 0.22
CA GLY A 198 -19.42 -14.55 0.45
C GLY A 198 -19.25 -13.38 -0.52
N PHE A 199 -19.64 -13.57 -1.79
CA PHE A 199 -19.36 -12.64 -2.90
C PHE A 199 -20.50 -12.63 -3.92
N TRP A 200 -20.61 -11.53 -4.67
CA TRP A 200 -21.54 -11.39 -5.79
C TRP A 200 -20.86 -11.81 -7.11
N PRO A 201 -21.62 -12.30 -8.10
CA PRO A 201 -21.12 -12.47 -9.46
C PRO A 201 -20.73 -11.10 -10.05
N PRO A 202 -19.52 -10.93 -10.58
CA PRO A 202 -19.14 -9.70 -11.24
C PRO A 202 -19.82 -9.58 -12.60
N ARG A 203 -20.11 -8.34 -13.02
CA ARG A 203 -20.35 -7.99 -14.42
C ARG A 203 -19.01 -7.71 -15.11
N GLU A 204 -18.91 -8.10 -16.38
CA GLU A 204 -17.76 -7.73 -17.22
C GLU A 204 -17.77 -6.22 -17.49
N LEU A 205 -16.62 -5.56 -17.28
CA LEU A 205 -16.43 -4.17 -17.70
C LEU A 205 -16.39 -4.06 -19.22
N SER A 206 -17.10 -3.11 -19.79
CA SER A 206 -16.86 -2.70 -21.18
C SER A 206 -15.50 -2.02 -21.31
N THR A 207 -14.93 -1.98 -22.52
CA THR A 207 -13.68 -1.26 -22.81
C THR A 207 -13.73 0.21 -22.35
N ALA A 208 -14.86 0.89 -22.54
CA ALA A 208 -15.04 2.28 -22.10
C ALA A 208 -15.07 2.43 -20.58
N GLU A 209 -15.62 1.45 -19.86
CA GLU A 209 -15.58 1.44 -18.38
C GLU A 209 -14.17 1.15 -17.86
N VAL A 210 -13.37 0.32 -18.56
CA VAL A 210 -11.95 0.14 -18.21
C VAL A 210 -11.19 1.46 -18.34
N GLU A 211 -11.41 2.21 -19.42
CA GLU A 211 -10.84 3.54 -19.60
C GLU A 211 -11.33 4.54 -18.54
N ASP A 212 -12.57 4.39 -18.05
CA ASP A 212 -13.10 5.19 -16.94
C ASP A 212 -12.45 4.88 -15.60
N VAL A 213 -12.14 3.61 -15.34
CA VAL A 213 -11.33 3.21 -14.18
C VAL A 213 -9.97 3.90 -14.25
N VAL A 214 -9.29 3.90 -15.40
CA VAL A 214 -8.00 4.59 -15.59
C VAL A 214 -8.12 6.09 -15.24
N ARG A 215 -9.14 6.78 -15.76
CA ARG A 215 -9.41 8.20 -15.44
C ARG A 215 -9.68 8.42 -13.95
N SER A 216 -10.39 7.50 -13.31
CA SER A 216 -10.71 7.56 -11.88
C SER A 216 -9.46 7.45 -11.01
N PHE A 217 -8.50 6.60 -11.38
CA PHE A 217 -7.18 6.54 -10.74
C PHE A 217 -6.43 7.88 -10.86
N ALA A 218 -6.38 8.47 -12.05
CA ALA A 218 -5.70 9.75 -12.26
C ALA A 218 -6.36 10.89 -11.46
N LYS A 219 -7.69 11.01 -11.50
CA LYS A 219 -8.43 11.98 -10.68
C LYS A 219 -8.15 11.82 -9.18
N SER A 220 -8.18 10.59 -8.69
CA SER A 220 -7.90 10.30 -7.27
C SER A 220 -6.46 10.66 -6.91
N ALA A 221 -5.51 10.37 -7.80
CA ALA A 221 -4.10 10.75 -7.64
C ALA A 221 -3.92 12.27 -7.56
N GLU A 222 -4.57 13.03 -8.43
CA GLU A 222 -4.54 14.49 -8.41
C GLU A 222 -5.06 15.05 -7.06
N LEU A 223 -6.17 14.50 -6.56
CA LEU A 223 -6.73 14.88 -5.25
C LEU A 223 -5.79 14.51 -4.10
N ALA A 224 -5.16 13.33 -4.15
CA ALA A 224 -4.20 12.91 -3.12
C ALA A 224 -2.95 13.82 -3.08
N VAL A 225 -2.44 14.24 -4.24
CA VAL A 225 -1.37 15.24 -4.34
C VAL A 225 -1.82 16.57 -3.71
N LYS A 226 -3.00 17.06 -4.07
CA LYS A 226 -3.55 18.31 -3.49
C LYS A 226 -3.77 18.21 -1.98
N ALA A 227 -4.08 17.02 -1.46
CA ALA A 227 -4.22 16.77 -0.03
C ALA A 227 -2.87 16.73 0.71
N GLY A 228 -1.75 16.63 -0.02
CA GLY A 228 -0.40 16.65 0.52
C GLY A 228 0.23 15.27 0.73
N CYS A 229 -0.32 14.19 0.16
CA CYS A 229 0.33 12.87 0.24
C CYS A 229 1.76 12.95 -0.33
N ASP A 230 2.71 12.26 0.33
CA ASP A 230 4.11 12.19 -0.10
C ASP A 230 4.37 11.06 -1.12
N VAL A 231 3.52 10.03 -1.12
CA VAL A 231 3.63 8.83 -1.97
C VAL A 231 2.25 8.37 -2.41
N LEU A 232 2.12 7.92 -3.67
CA LEU A 232 0.96 7.16 -4.11
C LEU A 232 1.35 5.70 -4.36
N GLU A 233 0.49 4.76 -4.01
CA GLU A 233 0.65 3.35 -4.35
C GLU A 233 -0.53 2.84 -5.18
N ILE A 234 -0.25 2.19 -6.31
CA ILE A 234 -1.26 1.48 -7.10
C ILE A 234 -1.47 0.09 -6.49
N HIS A 235 -2.73 -0.24 -6.15
CA HIS A 235 -3.04 -1.58 -5.67
C HIS A 235 -3.24 -2.58 -6.83
N GLY A 236 -2.14 -3.21 -7.25
CA GLY A 236 -2.08 -4.27 -8.28
C GLY A 236 -2.07 -5.70 -7.74
N ALA A 237 -2.64 -5.96 -6.56
CA ALA A 237 -2.44 -7.21 -5.81
C ALA A 237 -3.75 -7.79 -5.24
N HIS A 238 -3.61 -8.91 -4.52
CA HIS A 238 -4.61 -9.53 -3.65
C HIS A 238 -5.93 -9.91 -4.33
N GLY A 239 -5.90 -10.13 -5.64
CA GLY A 239 -7.09 -10.44 -6.42
C GLY A 239 -8.07 -9.30 -6.54
N TYR A 240 -7.65 -8.05 -6.35
CA TYR A 240 -8.46 -6.87 -6.67
C TYR A 240 -8.32 -6.48 -8.15
N LEU A 241 -9.03 -5.46 -8.62
CA LEU A 241 -9.33 -5.27 -10.03
C LEU A 241 -8.08 -5.30 -10.93
N VAL A 242 -7.03 -4.55 -10.59
CA VAL A 242 -5.80 -4.53 -11.40
C VAL A 242 -5.17 -5.92 -11.44
N ASN A 243 -5.03 -6.63 -10.31
CA ASN A 243 -4.55 -8.03 -10.30
C ASN A 243 -5.48 -8.96 -11.11
N GLN A 244 -6.80 -8.74 -11.07
CA GLN A 244 -7.75 -9.56 -11.84
C GLN A 244 -7.48 -9.41 -13.34
N PHE A 245 -7.15 -8.21 -13.84
CA PHE A 245 -6.74 -8.00 -15.22
C PHE A 245 -5.40 -8.67 -15.55
N LEU A 246 -4.46 -8.63 -14.61
CA LEU A 246 -3.15 -9.25 -14.79
C LEU A 246 -3.26 -10.77 -14.97
N SER A 247 -4.19 -11.46 -14.31
CA SER A 247 -4.22 -12.93 -14.33
C SER A 247 -5.11 -13.51 -15.43
N PRO A 248 -4.63 -14.50 -16.20
CA PRO A 248 -5.45 -15.19 -17.20
C PRO A 248 -6.57 -16.05 -16.57
N VAL A 249 -6.48 -16.36 -15.27
CA VAL A 249 -7.53 -17.09 -14.54
C VAL A 249 -8.82 -16.26 -14.47
N THR A 250 -8.67 -14.95 -14.33
CA THR A 250 -9.79 -14.02 -14.08
C THR A 250 -10.07 -13.09 -15.24
N ASN A 251 -9.09 -12.86 -16.12
CA ASN A 251 -9.24 -12.07 -17.33
C ASN A 251 -9.29 -12.96 -18.56
N ARG A 252 -10.50 -13.24 -19.03
CA ARG A 252 -10.80 -14.04 -20.22
C ARG A 252 -11.25 -13.19 -21.41
N ARG A 253 -10.93 -11.89 -21.38
CA ARG A 253 -11.32 -10.95 -22.43
C ARG A 253 -10.62 -11.27 -23.74
N SER A 254 -11.28 -10.96 -24.84
CA SER A 254 -10.75 -11.05 -26.21
C SER A 254 -10.44 -9.68 -26.83
N ASP A 255 -10.69 -8.59 -26.11
CA ASP A 255 -10.36 -7.23 -26.54
C ASP A 255 -8.90 -6.84 -26.21
N LYS A 256 -8.57 -5.54 -26.37
CA LYS A 256 -7.21 -5.02 -26.10
C LYS A 256 -6.73 -5.21 -24.66
N TYR A 257 -7.59 -5.61 -23.73
CA TYR A 257 -7.25 -5.80 -22.31
C TYR A 257 -7.13 -7.27 -21.89
N GLY A 258 -7.26 -8.26 -22.78
CA GLY A 258 -7.12 -9.68 -22.44
C GLY A 258 -6.27 -10.53 -23.39
N GLY A 259 -6.10 -11.80 -23.02
CA GLY A 259 -5.26 -12.75 -23.75
C GLY A 259 -3.78 -12.62 -23.41
N SER A 260 -3.02 -11.93 -24.27
CA SER A 260 -1.55 -11.84 -24.14
C SER A 260 -1.11 -11.13 -22.86
N PHE A 261 0.15 -11.32 -22.47
CA PHE A 261 0.74 -10.63 -21.31
C PHE A 261 0.68 -9.10 -21.49
N GLU A 262 0.96 -8.61 -22.70
CA GLU A 262 0.94 -7.18 -23.05
C GLU A 262 -0.47 -6.59 -22.92
N ASN A 263 -1.49 -7.35 -23.32
CA ASN A 263 -2.89 -6.92 -23.19
C ASN A 263 -3.38 -6.97 -21.74
N ARG A 264 -3.08 -8.05 -21.00
CA ARG A 264 -3.45 -8.18 -19.58
C ARG A 264 -2.80 -7.11 -18.70
N THR A 265 -1.56 -6.75 -19.00
CA THR A 265 -0.84 -5.68 -18.29
C THR A 265 -1.20 -4.27 -18.77
N ARG A 266 -1.95 -4.13 -19.87
CA ARG A 266 -2.29 -2.82 -20.47
C ARG A 266 -2.96 -1.87 -19.48
N ILE A 267 -3.93 -2.35 -18.70
CA ILE A 267 -4.63 -1.49 -17.72
C ILE A 267 -3.67 -0.93 -16.67
N LEU A 268 -2.72 -1.73 -16.17
CA LEU A 268 -1.73 -1.28 -15.20
C LEU A 268 -0.82 -0.21 -15.81
N ARG A 269 -0.41 -0.40 -17.08
CA ARG A 269 0.42 0.56 -17.80
C ARG A 269 -0.32 1.88 -18.03
N GLU A 270 -1.59 1.81 -18.43
CA GLU A 270 -2.45 2.99 -18.63
C GLU A 270 -2.72 3.72 -17.30
N ILE A 271 -2.98 3.01 -16.20
CA ILE A 271 -3.10 3.61 -14.85
C ILE A 271 -1.79 4.31 -14.44
N ALA A 272 -0.66 3.63 -14.56
CA ALA A 272 0.64 4.19 -14.17
C ALA A 272 0.95 5.46 -14.97
N ASN A 273 0.75 5.44 -16.28
CA ASN A 273 0.94 6.60 -17.16
C ASN A 273 0.00 7.75 -16.78
N ALA A 274 -1.30 7.47 -16.61
CA ALA A 274 -2.28 8.50 -16.28
C ALA A 274 -2.03 9.13 -14.89
N ILE A 275 -1.55 8.37 -13.91
CA ILE A 275 -1.10 8.91 -12.62
C ILE A 275 0.16 9.75 -12.82
N ARG A 276 1.13 9.29 -13.61
CA ARG A 276 2.37 10.02 -13.86
C ARG A 276 2.18 11.36 -14.56
N GLU A 277 1.12 11.51 -15.34
CA GLU A 277 0.74 12.79 -15.97
C GLU A 277 0.24 13.85 -14.97
N VAL A 278 -0.25 13.44 -13.79
CA VAL A 278 -0.91 14.34 -12.83
C VAL A 278 -0.15 14.52 -11.50
N ILE A 279 0.88 13.73 -11.24
CA ILE A 279 1.71 13.87 -10.03
C ILE A 279 3.04 14.60 -10.33
N PRO A 280 3.63 15.30 -9.34
CA PRO A 280 4.92 15.95 -9.51
C PRO A 280 6.02 14.95 -9.93
N ALA A 281 6.93 15.38 -10.81
CA ALA A 281 8.03 14.54 -11.28
C ALA A 281 8.92 14.00 -10.15
N GLY A 282 9.07 14.77 -9.06
CA GLY A 282 9.83 14.37 -7.87
C GLY A 282 9.11 13.41 -6.91
N MET A 283 7.81 13.15 -7.12
CA MET A 283 6.99 12.35 -6.22
C MET A 283 7.12 10.84 -6.52
N PRO A 284 7.33 9.98 -5.51
CA PRO A 284 7.36 8.54 -5.71
C PRO A 284 6.01 7.93 -6.11
N LEU A 285 6.03 7.00 -7.06
CA LEU A 285 4.90 6.12 -7.39
C LEU A 285 5.28 4.68 -7.08
N PHE A 286 4.51 4.08 -6.18
CA PHE A 286 4.67 2.71 -5.74
C PHE A 286 3.68 1.81 -6.51
N LEU A 287 4.06 0.56 -6.71
CA LEU A 287 3.17 -0.48 -7.20
C LEU A 287 3.20 -1.65 -6.23
N ARG A 288 2.03 -2.08 -5.76
CA ARG A 288 1.89 -3.32 -5.03
C ARG A 288 1.44 -4.45 -5.95
N ILE A 289 2.12 -5.59 -5.93
CA ILE A 289 1.73 -6.78 -6.71
C ILE A 289 1.55 -8.02 -5.84
N SER A 290 0.75 -8.97 -6.33
CA SER A 290 0.86 -10.36 -5.91
C SER A 290 1.90 -11.03 -6.81
N ALA A 291 3.09 -11.35 -6.28
CA ALA A 291 4.18 -11.88 -7.10
C ALA A 291 3.91 -13.28 -7.68
N THR A 292 3.09 -14.07 -6.99
CA THR A 292 2.48 -15.30 -7.49
C THR A 292 1.08 -15.41 -6.89
N GLU A 293 0.18 -16.08 -7.61
CA GLU A 293 -1.17 -16.42 -7.14
C GLU A 293 -1.22 -17.75 -6.38
N TRP A 294 -0.10 -18.49 -6.34
CA TRP A 294 0.01 -19.81 -5.71
C TRP A 294 -0.94 -20.85 -6.32
N LEU A 295 -1.02 -20.85 -7.65
CA LEU A 295 -1.92 -21.70 -8.43
C LEU A 295 -1.21 -22.76 -9.25
N GLU A 296 0.12 -22.87 -9.16
CA GLU A 296 0.97 -23.71 -10.01
C GLU A 296 0.53 -25.19 -10.04
N ASN A 297 -0.11 -25.68 -8.97
CA ASN A 297 -0.61 -27.05 -8.84
C ASN A 297 -2.14 -27.17 -8.95
N SER A 298 -2.84 -26.10 -9.36
CA SER A 298 -4.30 -26.08 -9.48
C SER A 298 -4.77 -26.50 -10.88
N THR A 299 -5.97 -27.07 -10.95
CA THR A 299 -6.59 -27.42 -12.24
C THR A 299 -6.86 -26.18 -13.08
N VAL A 300 -7.28 -25.07 -12.45
CA VAL A 300 -7.56 -23.84 -13.18
C VAL A 300 -6.31 -23.25 -13.86
N ALA A 301 -5.14 -23.38 -13.25
CA ALA A 301 -3.90 -22.91 -13.85
C ALA A 301 -3.38 -23.84 -14.94
N ALA A 302 -3.65 -25.15 -14.86
CA ALA A 302 -3.32 -26.08 -15.93
C ALA A 302 -4.09 -25.75 -17.22
N ASP A 303 -5.35 -25.30 -17.08
CA ASP A 303 -6.21 -24.97 -18.21
C ASP A 303 -5.98 -23.55 -18.76
N LEU A 304 -5.83 -22.56 -17.88
CA LEU A 304 -5.81 -21.14 -18.26
C LEU A 304 -4.44 -20.46 -18.11
N GLY A 305 -3.48 -21.12 -17.49
CA GLY A 305 -2.28 -20.47 -16.93
C GLY A 305 -2.61 -19.70 -15.63
N SER A 306 -1.61 -19.01 -15.07
CA SER A 306 -1.79 -18.17 -13.88
C SER A 306 -0.81 -17.01 -13.88
N TRP A 307 -1.01 -16.04 -12.97
CA TRP A 307 0.04 -15.06 -12.68
C TRP A 307 1.03 -15.67 -11.67
N ASP A 308 2.15 -16.14 -12.18
CA ASP A 308 3.23 -16.79 -11.43
C ASP A 308 4.42 -15.84 -11.19
N LEU A 309 5.45 -16.33 -10.50
CA LEU A 309 6.67 -15.55 -10.26
C LEU A 309 7.32 -15.09 -11.57
N ARG A 310 7.33 -15.93 -12.60
CA ARG A 310 7.89 -15.58 -13.91
C ARG A 310 7.16 -14.41 -14.54
N SER A 311 5.83 -14.38 -14.46
CA SER A 311 5.01 -13.26 -14.93
C SER A 311 5.40 -11.96 -14.21
N SER A 312 5.67 -12.03 -12.91
CA SER A 312 6.16 -10.88 -12.14
C SER A 312 7.58 -10.46 -12.55
N GLN A 313 8.47 -11.40 -12.86
CA GLN A 313 9.81 -11.10 -13.39
C GLN A 313 9.77 -10.45 -14.79
N GLU A 314 8.79 -10.80 -15.62
CA GLU A 314 8.57 -10.08 -16.88
C GLU A 314 8.03 -8.66 -16.63
N LEU A 315 7.16 -8.50 -15.63
CA LEU A 315 6.66 -7.18 -15.23
C LEU A 315 7.76 -6.25 -14.73
N THR A 316 8.75 -6.76 -13.96
CA THR A 316 9.81 -5.91 -13.40
C THR A 316 10.61 -5.17 -14.47
N LYS A 317 10.75 -5.76 -15.66
CA LYS A 317 11.48 -5.16 -16.79
C LYS A 317 10.82 -3.87 -17.30
N MET A 318 9.50 -3.74 -17.15
CA MET A 318 8.74 -2.57 -17.61
C MET A 318 8.64 -1.45 -16.56
N LEU A 319 8.94 -1.74 -15.28
CA LEU A 319 8.71 -0.79 -14.18
C LEU A 319 9.38 0.57 -14.38
N PRO A 320 10.64 0.68 -14.87
CA PRO A 320 11.26 1.98 -15.10
C PRO A 320 10.54 2.83 -16.13
N GLU A 321 10.08 2.23 -17.23
CA GLU A 321 9.36 2.94 -18.30
C GLU A 321 7.98 3.43 -17.85
N LEU A 322 7.34 2.68 -16.94
CA LEU A 322 6.09 3.09 -16.29
C LEU A 322 6.30 4.13 -15.20
N GLY A 323 7.56 4.48 -14.92
CA GLY A 323 7.94 5.35 -13.82
C GLY A 323 7.55 4.77 -12.47
N ILE A 324 7.63 3.46 -12.24
CA ILE A 324 7.44 2.88 -10.90
C ILE A 324 8.78 2.93 -10.15
N ASP A 325 8.78 3.61 -9.00
CA ASP A 325 10.01 3.84 -8.22
C ASP A 325 10.21 2.78 -7.13
N PHE A 326 9.13 2.13 -6.71
CA PHE A 326 9.15 1.16 -5.63
C PHE A 326 8.12 0.05 -5.88
N LEU A 327 8.54 -1.20 -5.75
CA LEU A 327 7.68 -2.38 -5.87
C LEU A 327 7.41 -2.99 -4.48
N ASP A 328 6.16 -2.93 -4.00
CA ASP A 328 5.71 -3.64 -2.79
C ASP A 328 5.30 -5.08 -3.16
N VAL A 329 6.06 -6.06 -2.67
CA VAL A 329 5.93 -7.46 -3.08
C VAL A 329 5.10 -8.26 -2.09
N SER A 330 3.86 -8.54 -2.47
CA SER A 330 2.96 -9.45 -1.75
C SER A 330 2.68 -10.72 -2.57
N SER A 331 1.62 -11.48 -2.25
CA SER A 331 1.23 -12.67 -3.02
C SER A 331 -0.23 -13.08 -2.80
N GLY A 332 -0.74 -13.94 -3.68
CA GLY A 332 -2.04 -14.59 -3.56
C GLY A 332 -3.24 -13.64 -3.64
N GLY A 333 -4.39 -14.16 -3.24
CA GLY A 333 -5.65 -13.46 -3.09
C GLY A 333 -6.58 -13.52 -4.30
N ASN A 334 -6.10 -13.98 -5.47
CA ASN A 334 -6.88 -13.93 -6.71
C ASN A 334 -7.87 -15.08 -6.89
N HIS A 335 -7.55 -16.30 -6.47
CA HIS A 335 -8.42 -17.46 -6.70
C HIS A 335 -8.51 -18.38 -5.48
N ARG A 336 -9.65 -19.06 -5.31
CA ARG A 336 -9.93 -19.93 -4.16
C ARG A 336 -9.12 -21.23 -4.14
N GLU A 337 -8.64 -21.67 -5.30
CA GLU A 337 -7.78 -22.87 -5.44
C GLU A 337 -6.32 -22.59 -5.09
N GLN A 338 -5.97 -21.36 -4.68
CA GLN A 338 -4.61 -21.05 -4.27
C GLN A 338 -4.17 -21.95 -3.10
N SER A 339 -2.94 -22.43 -3.16
CA SER A 339 -2.33 -23.23 -2.11
C SER A 339 -1.12 -22.50 -1.54
N ILE A 340 -1.34 -21.79 -0.44
CA ILE A 340 -0.30 -21.03 0.24
C ILE A 340 0.17 -21.82 1.45
N GLU A 341 1.47 -22.06 1.55
CA GLU A 341 2.12 -22.57 2.76
C GLU A 341 2.76 -21.39 3.51
N PRO A 342 2.07 -20.81 4.52
CA PRO A 342 2.57 -19.59 5.15
C PRO A 342 3.74 -19.91 6.08
N HIS A 343 4.92 -19.39 5.77
CA HIS A 343 6.08 -19.38 6.66
C HIS A 343 6.66 -17.97 6.76
N THR A 344 7.66 -17.75 7.61
CA THR A 344 8.18 -16.39 7.90
C THR A 344 8.83 -15.70 6.71
N SER A 345 9.35 -16.46 5.74
CA SER A 345 10.10 -15.91 4.61
C SER A 345 9.36 -15.93 3.27
N TYR A 346 8.17 -16.55 3.17
CA TYR A 346 7.52 -16.88 1.90
C TYR A 346 7.34 -15.68 0.94
N GLN A 347 7.04 -14.49 1.47
CA GLN A 347 6.98 -13.25 0.68
C GLN A 347 8.32 -12.53 0.57
N THR A 348 9.17 -12.59 1.60
CA THR A 348 10.51 -11.98 1.54
C THR A 348 11.42 -12.66 0.50
N ASP A 349 11.21 -13.95 0.26
CA ASP A 349 11.94 -14.71 -0.75
C ASP A 349 11.47 -14.35 -2.17
N LEU A 350 10.17 -14.07 -2.34
CA LEU A 350 9.64 -13.50 -3.58
C LEU A 350 10.22 -12.09 -3.84
N ALA A 351 10.29 -11.24 -2.81
CA ALA A 351 10.93 -9.93 -2.93
C ALA A 351 12.41 -10.06 -3.33
N ALA A 352 13.16 -10.97 -2.71
CA ALA A 352 14.55 -11.21 -3.06
C ALA A 352 14.73 -11.65 -4.53
N ALA A 353 13.87 -12.55 -5.02
CA ALA A 353 13.91 -13.01 -6.40
C ALA A 353 13.67 -11.86 -7.39
N LEU A 354 12.65 -11.03 -7.14
CA LEU A 354 12.35 -9.88 -8.01
C LEU A 354 13.41 -8.77 -7.90
N ARG A 355 14.01 -8.57 -6.72
CA ARG A 355 15.12 -7.63 -6.53
C ARG A 355 16.30 -7.98 -7.42
N LYS A 356 16.65 -9.27 -7.47
CA LYS A 356 17.73 -9.78 -8.30
C LYS A 356 17.49 -9.46 -9.77
N GLU A 357 16.27 -9.67 -10.26
CA GLU A 357 15.91 -9.35 -11.66
C GLU A 357 15.99 -7.84 -11.96
N ILE A 358 15.46 -7.00 -11.06
CA ILE A 358 15.54 -5.53 -11.20
C ILE A 358 17.00 -5.07 -11.27
N HIS A 359 17.85 -5.58 -10.37
CA HIS A 359 19.27 -5.28 -10.36
C HIS A 359 19.99 -5.78 -11.61
N ALA A 360 19.69 -7.00 -12.06
CA ALA A 360 20.28 -7.57 -13.28
C ALA A 360 19.90 -6.74 -14.52
N ALA A 361 18.70 -6.16 -14.55
CA ALA A 361 18.25 -5.24 -15.58
C ALA A 361 18.85 -3.82 -15.47
N GLY A 362 19.61 -3.52 -14.41
CA GLY A 362 20.15 -2.18 -14.16
C GLY A 362 19.08 -1.13 -13.80
N ALA A 363 17.89 -1.57 -13.41
CA ALA A 363 16.79 -0.69 -13.06
C ALA A 363 16.97 -0.06 -11.68
N SER A 364 16.55 1.20 -11.52
CA SER A 364 16.62 1.95 -10.27
C SER A 364 15.41 1.76 -9.35
N THR A 365 14.42 0.97 -9.79
CA THR A 365 13.22 0.66 -9.00
C THR A 365 13.64 -0.04 -7.71
N LEU A 366 13.23 0.50 -6.57
CA LEU A 366 13.48 -0.10 -5.27
C LEU A 366 12.43 -1.18 -4.98
N ILE A 367 12.70 -2.04 -4.00
CA ILE A 367 11.77 -3.11 -3.64
C ILE A 367 11.50 -3.18 -2.14
N GLY A 368 10.26 -3.51 -1.82
CA GLY A 368 9.78 -3.71 -0.46
C GLY A 368 9.40 -5.16 -0.20
N ALA A 369 9.75 -5.65 0.99
CA ALA A 369 9.29 -6.94 1.46
C ALA A 369 8.24 -6.79 2.56
N VAL A 370 7.14 -7.54 2.47
CA VAL A 370 6.06 -7.62 3.46
C VAL A 370 5.85 -9.07 3.91
N GLY A 371 5.24 -9.26 5.09
CA GLY A 371 4.72 -10.56 5.51
C GLY A 371 5.46 -11.17 6.70
N PHE A 372 4.75 -11.36 7.82
CA PHE A 372 5.24 -11.98 9.06
C PHE A 372 6.55 -11.38 9.62
N ILE A 373 6.89 -10.15 9.26
CA ILE A 373 7.99 -9.40 9.86
C ILE A 373 7.52 -8.86 11.23
N THR A 374 7.94 -9.53 12.31
CA THR A 374 7.59 -9.15 13.70
C THR A 374 8.81 -8.81 14.55
N GLU A 375 9.97 -9.42 14.26
CA GLU A 375 11.18 -9.26 15.06
C GLU A 375 12.17 -8.29 14.44
N ALA A 376 12.82 -7.48 15.29
CA ALA A 376 13.78 -6.46 14.87
C ALA A 376 14.96 -7.05 14.09
N GLU A 377 15.45 -8.22 14.50
CA GLU A 377 16.56 -8.91 13.84
C GLU A 377 16.20 -9.47 12.46
N ALA A 378 14.98 -9.99 12.31
CA ALA A 378 14.47 -10.41 11.01
C ALA A 378 14.32 -9.20 10.07
N ALA A 379 13.74 -8.11 10.57
CA ALA A 379 13.64 -6.84 9.87
C ALA A 379 15.00 -6.29 9.41
N ARG A 380 16.01 -6.29 10.29
CA ARG A 380 17.39 -5.89 9.94
C ARG A 380 17.93 -6.75 8.81
N SER A 381 17.84 -8.07 8.96
CA SER A 381 18.46 -9.03 8.04
C SER A 381 17.91 -8.91 6.61
N ILE A 382 16.64 -8.53 6.45
CA ILE A 382 16.01 -8.37 5.13
C ILE A 382 16.67 -7.25 4.30
N VAL A 383 17.09 -6.16 4.94
CA VAL A 383 17.57 -4.94 4.27
C VAL A 383 19.05 -4.64 4.48
N GLN A 384 19.75 -5.41 5.32
CA GLN A 384 21.13 -5.14 5.71
C GLN A 384 22.06 -5.14 4.50
N GLY A 385 22.71 -4.00 4.23
CA GLY A 385 23.60 -3.82 3.08
C GLY A 385 22.90 -3.38 1.78
N ALA A 386 21.59 -3.13 1.80
CA ALA A 386 20.85 -2.62 0.63
C ALA A 386 21.38 -1.27 0.11
N ASP A 387 22.04 -0.48 0.96
CA ASP A 387 22.68 0.79 0.64
C ASP A 387 24.11 0.67 0.10
N ASN A 388 24.71 -0.53 0.12
CA ASN A 388 26.09 -0.74 -0.32
C ASN A 388 26.17 -0.94 -1.84
N LYS A 389 26.93 -0.09 -2.52
CA LYS A 389 27.18 -0.21 -3.97
C LYS A 389 28.32 -1.18 -4.34
N GLN A 390 28.90 -1.89 -3.37
CA GLN A 390 30.10 -2.72 -3.56
C GLN A 390 29.88 -4.18 -3.10
N SER A 391 30.40 -5.09 -3.94
CA SER A 391 30.43 -6.56 -3.88
C SER A 391 29.14 -7.32 -4.21
N SER A 392 29.27 -8.34 -5.08
CA SER A 392 28.18 -9.20 -5.54
C SER A 392 27.69 -10.17 -4.46
N GLU A 393 28.59 -10.70 -3.63
CA GLU A 393 28.25 -11.70 -2.60
C GLU A 393 27.42 -11.13 -1.44
N ALA A 394 27.69 -9.87 -1.03
CA ALA A 394 26.89 -9.22 0.01
C ALA A 394 25.49 -8.85 -0.49
N GLN A 395 25.35 -8.56 -1.79
CA GLN A 395 24.07 -8.25 -2.43
C GLN A 395 23.14 -9.47 -2.57
N GLU A 396 23.68 -10.69 -2.65
CA GLU A 396 22.87 -11.91 -2.74
C GLU A 396 22.01 -12.17 -1.50
N LYS A 397 22.41 -11.66 -0.33
CA LYS A 397 21.66 -11.82 0.93
C LYS A 397 20.59 -10.75 1.14
N VAL A 398 20.64 -9.65 0.39
CA VAL A 398 19.69 -8.54 0.52
C VAL A 398 18.37 -8.93 -0.13
N LYS A 399 17.30 -8.93 0.66
CA LYS A 399 15.97 -9.30 0.17
C LYS A 399 15.14 -8.09 -0.27
N ALA A 400 15.37 -6.92 0.33
CA ALA A 400 14.66 -5.70 -0.02
C ALA A 400 15.41 -4.42 0.34
N ASP A 401 14.97 -3.29 -0.21
CA ASP A 401 15.48 -1.96 0.13
C ASP A 401 14.72 -1.32 1.28
N ALA A 402 13.47 -1.76 1.53
CA ALA A 402 12.71 -1.43 2.73
C ALA A 402 11.81 -2.59 3.17
N ILE A 403 11.34 -2.53 4.42
CA ILE A 403 10.34 -3.47 4.93
C ILE A 403 8.99 -2.79 5.08
N LEU A 404 7.93 -3.55 4.81
CA LEU A 404 6.57 -3.16 5.08
C LEU A 404 6.00 -4.07 6.17
N ILE A 405 5.42 -3.45 7.20
CA ILE A 405 4.84 -4.16 8.34
C ILE A 405 3.37 -3.76 8.47
N ALA A 406 2.51 -4.77 8.64
CA ALA A 406 1.07 -4.60 8.82
C ALA A 406 0.67 -4.94 10.27
N ARG A 407 0.19 -6.17 10.49
CA ARG A 407 -0.39 -6.66 11.76
C ARG A 407 0.44 -6.37 13.02
N GLN A 408 1.77 -6.31 12.94
CA GLN A 408 2.59 -5.99 14.11
C GLN A 408 2.35 -4.56 14.60
N PHE A 409 2.16 -3.58 13.71
CA PHE A 409 1.85 -2.20 14.10
C PHE A 409 0.46 -2.06 14.75
N MET A 410 -0.49 -2.95 14.41
CA MET A 410 -1.81 -2.98 15.07
C MET A 410 -1.71 -3.45 16.53
N ARG A 411 -0.78 -4.39 16.81
CA ARG A 411 -0.57 -4.93 18.15
C ARG A 411 0.36 -4.04 18.97
N GLU A 412 1.38 -3.48 18.32
CA GLU A 412 2.47 -2.76 18.95
C GLU A 412 2.82 -1.52 18.12
N PRO A 413 2.08 -0.42 18.27
CA PRO A 413 2.33 0.78 17.47
C PRO A 413 3.69 1.45 17.77
N GLY A 414 4.31 1.14 18.92
CA GLY A 414 5.66 1.57 19.30
C GLY A 414 6.79 0.70 18.75
N TRP A 415 6.50 -0.20 17.79
CA TRP A 415 7.44 -1.22 17.35
C TRP A 415 8.79 -0.67 16.86
N VAL A 416 8.82 0.48 16.18
CA VAL A 416 10.08 1.07 15.70
C VAL A 416 11.04 1.41 16.84
N ILE A 417 10.52 2.02 17.90
CA ILE A 417 11.32 2.40 19.07
C ILE A 417 11.83 1.15 19.79
N LYS A 418 10.98 0.11 19.90
CA LYS A 418 11.39 -1.19 20.45
C LYS A 418 12.46 -1.86 19.60
N ALA A 419 12.31 -1.84 18.27
CA ALA A 419 13.28 -2.41 17.34
C ALA A 419 14.62 -1.66 17.43
N ALA A 420 14.59 -0.33 17.55
CA ALA A 420 15.78 0.48 17.77
C ALA A 420 16.50 0.07 19.05
N LYS A 421 15.77 -0.06 20.17
CA LYS A 421 16.33 -0.54 21.45
C LYS A 421 16.92 -1.94 21.33
N ALA A 422 16.22 -2.87 20.69
CA ALA A 422 16.69 -4.25 20.51
C ALA A 422 17.97 -4.33 19.65
N LEU A 423 18.12 -3.42 18.69
CA LEU A 423 19.28 -3.34 17.79
C LEU A 423 20.37 -2.38 18.27
N GLY A 424 20.23 -1.79 19.46
CA GLY A 424 21.21 -0.84 20.02
C GLY A 424 21.27 0.52 19.31
N VAL A 425 20.24 0.88 18.54
CA VAL A 425 20.18 2.14 17.78
C VAL A 425 19.55 3.23 18.63
N LYS A 426 20.26 4.36 18.79
CA LYS A 426 19.68 5.57 19.38
C LYS A 426 18.86 6.30 18.33
N VAL A 427 17.58 6.52 18.62
CA VAL A 427 16.65 7.23 17.74
C VAL A 427 16.06 8.44 18.44
N THR A 428 15.66 9.42 17.64
CA THR A 428 14.82 10.54 18.07
C THR A 428 13.44 10.03 18.53
N THR A 429 12.81 10.76 19.43
CA THR A 429 11.47 10.47 19.96
C THR A 429 10.63 11.74 19.90
N PRO A 430 9.28 11.67 19.97
CA PRO A 430 8.48 12.88 20.06
C PRO A 430 8.91 13.69 21.28
N MET A 431 9.11 15.00 21.11
CA MET A 431 9.60 15.89 22.17
C MET A 431 8.72 15.81 23.43
N GLN A 432 7.42 15.63 23.23
CA GLN A 432 6.43 15.48 24.29
C GLN A 432 6.61 14.20 25.13
N PHE A 433 7.28 13.17 24.59
CA PHE A 433 7.48 11.86 25.24
C PHE A 433 8.81 11.75 26.00
N GLY A 434 9.60 12.82 26.09
CA GLY A 434 10.97 12.78 26.62
C GLY A 434 11.15 12.25 28.05
N ARG A 435 10.07 12.05 28.82
CA ARG A 435 10.10 11.44 30.17
C ARG A 435 9.66 9.97 30.22
N ALA A 436 9.21 9.41 29.10
CA ALA A 436 8.55 8.11 29.04
C ALA A 436 9.40 6.99 28.42
N LEU A 437 10.61 7.30 27.91
CA LEU A 437 11.43 6.39 27.11
C LEU A 437 12.83 6.21 27.67
#